data_AF-A0A978TI52-F1
#
_entry.id   AF-A0A978TI52-F1
#
_cell.length_a   1.000
_cell.length_b   1.000
_cell.length_c   1.000
_cell.angle_alpha   90.00
_cell.angle_beta   90.00
_cell.angle_gamma   90.00
#
_symmetry.space_group_name_H-M   'P 1'
#
loop_
_entity.id
_entity.type
_entity.pdbx_description
1 polymer ?
#
loop_
_entity_poly.entity_id
_entity_poly.type
_entity_poly.pdbx_seq_one_letter_code
_entity_poly.pdbx_strand_id
1 'polypeptide(L)'
;TLEYGRPHLIIPYTLDNNDMRFATYAGFNSGDQFFAYLRDAFDTLYAEGQETPKMMSIGLHCRLAGRPGRTAALARFLDHVQSHDRVWICRRVDIARHWYDHHPVGNGPA
;
A
#
# COMPACT_ATOMS: atom_id res chain seq x y z
N THR A 1 -14.74 9.01 11.33
CA THR A 1 -15.11 10.38 11.77
C THR A 1 -16.42 10.76 11.11
N LEU A 2 -17.14 11.76 11.62
CA LEU A 2 -18.33 12.27 10.91
C LEU A 2 -17.92 13.47 10.05
N GLU A 3 -18.27 13.45 8.77
CA GLU A 3 -18.12 14.59 7.86
C GLU A 3 -19.50 14.89 7.26
N TYR A 4 -19.98 16.12 7.45
CA TYR A 4 -21.35 16.53 7.10
C TYR A 4 -22.44 15.57 7.65
N GLY A 5 -22.25 15.06 8.86
CA GLY A 5 -23.20 14.13 9.51
C GLY A 5 -23.17 12.69 8.98
N ARG A 6 -22.19 12.33 8.15
CA ARG A 6 -22.05 10.96 7.60
C ARG A 6 -20.72 10.32 8.00
N PRO A 7 -20.67 8.98 8.17
CA PRO A 7 -19.43 8.26 8.37
C PRO A 7 -18.42 8.49 7.24
N HIS A 8 -17.31 9.15 7.56
CA HIS A 8 -16.17 9.34 6.67
C HIS A 8 -15.05 8.38 7.06
N LEU A 9 -14.71 7.48 6.14
CA LEU A 9 -13.66 6.49 6.28
C LEU A 9 -12.33 7.07 5.83
N ILE A 10 -11.33 7.00 6.69
CA ILE A 10 -9.94 7.30 6.34
C ILE A 10 -9.25 5.99 5.97
N ILE A 11 -8.74 5.92 4.75
CA ILE A 11 -7.79 4.90 4.35
C ILE A 11 -6.43 5.59 4.31
N PRO A 12 -5.45 5.20 5.15
CA PRO A 12 -4.12 5.80 5.13
C PRO A 12 -3.42 5.64 3.77
N TYR A 13 -2.45 6.51 3.52
CA TYR A 13 -1.60 6.49 2.34
C TYR A 13 -0.12 6.55 2.76
N THR A 14 0.80 6.51 1.81
CA THR A 14 2.25 6.39 2.04
C THR A 14 3.07 7.46 1.29
N LEU A 15 4.15 7.92 1.94
CA LEU A 15 5.19 8.74 1.32
C LEU A 15 6.56 8.04 1.27
N ASP A 16 6.65 6.88 1.90
CA ASP A 16 7.84 6.04 2.03
C ASP A 16 7.84 4.90 1.00
N ASN A 17 6.78 4.07 0.96
CA ASN A 17 6.54 3.05 -0.07
C ASN A 17 6.04 3.71 -1.37
N ASN A 18 6.82 4.66 -1.88
CA ASN A 18 6.38 5.56 -2.93
C ASN A 18 7.54 5.89 -3.88
N ASP A 19 7.34 5.69 -5.18
CA ASP A 19 8.36 5.95 -6.21
C ASP A 19 8.74 7.44 -6.32
N MET A 20 8.00 8.36 -5.68
CA MET A 20 8.42 9.75 -5.54
C MET A 20 9.80 9.87 -4.90
N ARG A 21 10.21 8.88 -4.11
CA ARG A 21 11.53 8.82 -3.50
C ARG A 21 12.66 8.75 -4.53
N PHE A 22 12.41 8.34 -5.78
CA PHE A 22 13.41 8.48 -6.86
C PHE A 22 13.71 9.94 -7.26
N ALA A 23 12.95 10.90 -6.77
CA ALA A 23 13.07 12.33 -7.10
C ALA A 23 13.29 13.20 -5.85
N THR A 24 13.61 12.60 -4.71
CA THR A 24 13.91 13.30 -3.44
C THR A 24 15.38 13.15 -3.08
N TYR A 25 15.94 14.11 -2.35
CA TYR A 25 17.36 14.12 -1.95
C TYR A 25 17.78 12.85 -1.17
N ALA A 26 16.98 12.42 -0.19
CA ALA A 26 17.18 11.17 0.56
C ALA A 26 16.37 10.02 -0.05
N GLY A 27 16.59 9.80 -1.34
CA GLY A 27 15.79 8.95 -2.21
C GLY A 27 16.34 7.56 -2.51
N PHE A 28 15.65 6.84 -3.40
CA PHE A 28 16.18 5.62 -4.01
C PHE A 28 17.06 5.99 -5.21
N ASN A 29 18.28 5.45 -5.24
CA ASN A 29 19.23 5.65 -6.34
C ASN A 29 19.11 4.58 -7.43
N SER A 30 18.48 3.44 -7.13
CA SER A 30 18.28 2.34 -8.09
C SER A 30 16.95 1.62 -7.87
N GLY A 31 16.51 0.87 -8.89
CA GLY A 31 15.34 0.00 -8.78
C GLY A 31 15.48 -1.05 -7.69
N ASP A 32 16.69 -1.57 -7.46
CA ASP A 32 16.95 -2.59 -6.44
C ASP A 32 16.70 -2.08 -5.02
N GLN A 33 17.03 -0.81 -4.75
CA GLN A 33 16.72 -0.20 -3.44
C GLN A 33 15.21 -0.06 -3.23
N PHE A 34 14.46 0.33 -4.27
CA PHE A 34 12.99 0.40 -4.18
C PHE A 34 12.37 -0.98 -4.00
N PHE A 35 12.82 -1.98 -4.77
CA PHE A 35 12.37 -3.36 -4.62
C PHE A 35 12.65 -3.91 -3.22
N ALA A 36 13.88 -3.76 -2.71
CA ALA A 36 14.24 -4.24 -1.37
C ALA A 36 13.38 -3.57 -0.29
N TYR A 37 13.16 -2.25 -0.39
CA TYR A 37 12.33 -1.52 0.55
C TYR A 37 10.88 -2.03 0.56
N LEU A 38 10.28 -2.19 -0.63
CA LEU A 38 8.92 -2.72 -0.74
C LEU A 38 8.82 -4.16 -0.25
N ARG A 39 9.79 -5.01 -0.58
CA ARG A 39 9.87 -6.41 -0.13
C ARG A 39 9.92 -6.48 1.40
N ASP A 40 10.83 -5.73 2.03
CA ASP A 40 10.99 -5.77 3.48
C ASP A 40 9.72 -5.28 4.20
N ALA A 41 9.05 -4.25 3.66
CA ALA A 41 7.76 -3.78 4.16
C ALA A 41 6.65 -4.83 4.01
N PHE A 42 6.59 -5.50 2.84
CA PHE A 42 5.63 -6.58 2.60
C PHE A 42 5.88 -7.78 3.53
N ASP A 43 7.11 -8.29 3.59
CA ASP A 43 7.47 -9.48 4.39
C ASP A 43 7.16 -9.26 5.87
N THR A 44 7.41 -8.05 6.39
CA THR A 44 7.07 -7.66 7.77
C THR A 44 5.55 -7.71 7.99
N LEU A 45 4.76 -7.04 7.15
CA LEU A 45 3.30 -7.02 7.28
C LEU A 45 2.68 -8.40 7.04
N TYR A 46 3.28 -9.21 6.16
CA TYR A 46 2.84 -10.56 5.87
C TYR A 46 3.06 -11.50 7.05
N ALA A 47 4.20 -11.36 7.76
CA ALA A 47 4.47 -12.07 8.99
C ALA A 47 3.51 -11.66 10.11
N GLU A 48 3.29 -10.36 10.33
CA GLU A 48 2.30 -9.84 11.30
C GLU A 48 0.87 -10.30 10.97
N GLY A 49 0.58 -10.47 9.68
CA GLY A 49 -0.72 -10.88 9.16
C GLY A 49 -1.14 -12.31 9.51
N GLN A 50 -0.24 -13.14 10.06
CA GLN A 50 -0.63 -14.43 10.63
C GLN A 50 -1.61 -14.27 11.80
N GLU A 51 -1.48 -13.17 12.53
CA GLU A 51 -2.36 -12.84 13.66
C GLU A 51 -3.26 -11.64 13.37
N THR A 52 -2.68 -10.55 12.85
CA THR A 52 -3.40 -9.29 12.65
C THR A 52 -3.09 -8.67 11.28
N PRO A 53 -3.81 -9.05 10.22
CA PRO A 53 -3.62 -8.49 8.87
C PRO A 53 -3.68 -6.96 8.84
N LYS A 54 -2.86 -6.34 8.00
CA LYS A 54 -2.79 -4.89 7.74
C LYS A 54 -2.82 -4.63 6.24
N MET A 55 -2.94 -3.36 5.87
CA MET A 55 -2.84 -2.91 4.48
C MET A 55 -1.48 -2.29 4.17
N MET A 56 -1.05 -2.37 2.92
CA MET A 56 0.12 -1.66 2.38
C MET A 56 -0.33 -0.82 1.19
N SER A 57 0.06 0.45 1.15
CA SER A 57 -0.10 1.31 -0.04
C SER A 57 1.22 1.37 -0.80
N ILE A 58 1.16 1.50 -2.12
CA ILE A 58 2.33 1.72 -2.98
C ILE A 58 2.03 2.90 -3.89
N GLY A 59 2.81 3.96 -3.76
CA GLY A 59 2.69 5.15 -4.60
C GLY A 59 3.49 5.03 -5.89
N LEU A 60 2.85 5.29 -7.03
CA LEU A 60 3.47 5.22 -8.35
C LEU A 60 3.13 6.47 -9.16
N HIS A 61 4.11 6.96 -9.92
CA HIS A 61 3.94 8.08 -10.83
C HIS A 61 4.38 7.68 -12.24
N CYS A 62 3.55 7.96 -13.25
CA CYS A 62 3.83 7.58 -14.64
C CYS A 62 5.23 8.03 -15.12
N ARG A 63 5.65 9.25 -14.76
CA ARG A 63 6.95 9.82 -15.14
C ARG A 63 8.17 9.24 -14.40
N LEU A 64 7.94 8.45 -13.35
CA LEU A 64 8.97 7.86 -12.50
C LEU A 64 9.01 6.34 -12.67
N ALA A 65 8.06 5.57 -12.10
CA ALA A 65 8.01 4.11 -12.22
C ALA A 65 7.84 3.62 -13.67
N GLY A 66 7.29 4.45 -14.57
CA GLY A 66 7.15 4.12 -16.00
C GLY A 66 8.46 4.17 -16.79
N ARG A 67 9.58 4.61 -16.18
CA ARG A 67 10.89 4.57 -16.85
C ARG A 67 11.40 3.11 -16.88
N PRO A 68 11.90 2.60 -18.02
CA PRO A 68 12.33 1.20 -18.14
C PRO A 68 13.31 0.74 -17.04
N GLY A 69 14.27 1.59 -16.64
CA GLY A 69 15.21 1.28 -15.56
C GLY A 69 14.62 1.19 -14.15
N ARG A 70 13.35 1.56 -13.95
CA ARG A 70 12.62 1.51 -12.68
C ARG A 70 11.45 0.53 -12.70
N THR A 71 10.79 0.37 -13.85
CA THR A 71 9.65 -0.54 -14.02
C THR A 71 10.02 -1.99 -13.67
N ALA A 72 11.24 -2.43 -13.99
CA ALA A 72 11.71 -3.78 -13.66
C ALA A 72 11.64 -4.09 -12.16
N ALA A 73 11.90 -3.10 -11.29
CA ALA A 73 11.81 -3.29 -9.84
C ALA A 73 10.37 -3.49 -9.37
N LEU A 74 9.42 -2.76 -9.96
CA LEU A 74 7.99 -2.94 -9.68
C LEU A 74 7.51 -4.32 -10.13
N ALA A 75 7.92 -4.78 -11.31
CA ALA A 75 7.58 -6.11 -11.81
C ALA A 75 8.06 -7.21 -10.86
N ARG A 76 9.34 -7.18 -10.46
CA ARG A 76 9.88 -8.15 -9.47
C ARG A 76 9.15 -8.11 -8.13
N PHE A 77 8.71 -6.93 -7.69
CA PHE A 77 7.92 -6.83 -6.46
C PHE A 77 6.53 -7.47 -6.64
N LEU A 78 5.86 -7.26 -7.77
CA LEU A 78 4.59 -7.92 -8.08
C LEU A 78 4.76 -9.44 -8.18
N ASP A 79 5.86 -9.94 -8.74
CA ASP A 79 6.19 -11.37 -8.77
C ASP A 79 6.36 -11.92 -7.35
N HIS A 80 7.10 -11.22 -6.48
CA HIS A 80 7.28 -11.59 -5.06
C HIS A 80 5.95 -11.63 -4.32
N VAL A 81 5.10 -10.63 -4.48
CA VAL A 81 3.79 -10.59 -3.80
C VAL A 81 2.88 -11.73 -4.29
N GLN A 82 2.87 -12.00 -5.60
CA GLN A 82 2.04 -13.06 -6.18
C GLN A 82 2.56 -14.48 -5.90
N SER A 83 3.80 -14.64 -5.44
CA SER A 83 4.31 -15.94 -4.98
C SER A 83 3.89 -16.30 -3.56
N HIS A 84 3.14 -15.43 -2.87
CA HIS A 84 2.60 -15.67 -1.53
C HIS A 84 1.08 -15.87 -1.58
N ASP A 85 0.59 -16.85 -0.81
CA ASP A 85 -0.84 -17.07 -0.64
C ASP A 85 -1.49 -15.95 0.18
N ARG A 86 -2.82 -15.86 0.12
CA ARG A 86 -3.63 -14.99 1.00
C ARG A 86 -3.31 -13.48 0.91
N VAL A 87 -2.80 -13.02 -0.22
CA VAL A 87 -2.64 -11.59 -0.50
C VAL A 87 -3.86 -11.04 -1.25
N TRP A 88 -4.40 -9.92 -0.78
CA TRP A 88 -5.50 -9.21 -1.45
C TRP A 88 -5.00 -7.96 -2.18
N ILE A 89 -4.70 -8.10 -3.48
CA ILE A 89 -4.40 -6.96 -4.36
C ILE A 89 -5.73 -6.33 -4.80
N CYS A 90 -6.01 -5.11 -4.32
CA CYS A 90 -7.32 -4.50 -4.49
C CYS A 90 -7.27 -2.99 -4.71
N ARG A 91 -8.40 -2.43 -5.15
CA ARG A 91 -8.57 -0.97 -5.24
C ARG A 91 -8.95 -0.43 -3.87
N ARG A 92 -8.61 0.82 -3.60
CA ARG A 92 -8.97 1.50 -2.34
C ARG A 92 -10.49 1.54 -2.08
N VAL A 93 -11.30 1.59 -3.13
CA VAL A 93 -12.77 1.53 -3.03
C VAL A 93 -13.26 0.16 -2.53
N ASP A 94 -12.54 -0.92 -2.84
CA ASP A 94 -12.91 -2.26 -2.39
C ASP A 94 -12.59 -2.42 -0.90
N ILE A 95 -11.46 -1.86 -0.43
CA ILE A 95 -11.16 -1.74 1.01
C ILE A 95 -12.25 -0.94 1.72
N ALA A 96 -12.68 0.19 1.14
CA ALA A 96 -13.71 1.02 1.76
C ALA A 96 -15.02 0.25 1.94
N ARG A 97 -15.48 -0.46 0.91
CA ARG A 97 -16.68 -1.30 0.95
C ARG A 97 -16.54 -2.40 2.00
N HIS A 98 -15.43 -3.14 1.96
CA HIS A 98 -15.13 -4.17 2.97
C HIS A 98 -15.17 -3.59 4.40
N TRP A 99 -14.64 -2.39 4.62
CA TRP A 99 -14.67 -1.77 5.93
C TRP A 99 -16.09 -1.41 6.38
N TYR A 100 -16.93 -0.87 5.49
CA TYR A 100 -18.32 -0.59 5.82
C TYR A 100 -19.14 -1.85 6.10
N ASP A 101 -18.89 -2.93 5.37
CA ASP A 101 -19.63 -4.20 5.51
C ASP A 101 -19.24 -4.97 6.78
N HIS A 102 -17.96 -4.93 7.17
CA HIS A 102 -17.44 -5.74 8.28
C HIS A 102 -17.13 -4.96 9.56
N HIS A 103 -16.96 -3.64 9.47
CA HIS A 103 -16.62 -2.76 10.59
C HIS A 103 -17.56 -1.53 10.59
N PRO A 104 -18.89 -1.74 10.70
CA PRO A 104 -19.84 -0.64 10.68
C PRO A 104 -19.56 0.33 11.83
N VAL A 105 -19.72 1.62 11.55
CA VAL A 105 -19.60 2.65 12.60
C VAL A 105 -20.71 2.40 13.62
N GLY A 106 -20.33 1.97 14.83
CA GLY A 106 -21.28 1.80 15.91
C GLY A 106 -22.02 3.10 16.22
N ASN A 107 -23.27 3.00 16.66
CA ASN A 107 -24.10 4.13 17.13
C ASN A 107 -23.58 4.69 18.48
N GLY A 108 -22.29 5.04 18.57
CA GLY A 108 -21.71 5.71 19.72
C GLY A 108 -22.03 7.20 19.69
N PRO A 109 -22.36 7.82 20.84
CA PRO A 109 -22.69 9.24 20.89
C PRO A 109 -21.48 10.08 20.48
N ALA A 110 -21.77 11.19 19.79
CA ALA A 110 -20.82 12.22 19.41
C ALA A 110 -20.20 12.92 20.64
#